data_AF-A0A8T9MU86-F1
#
_entry.id   AF-A0A8T9MU86-F1
#
_cell.length_a   1.000
_cell.length_b   1.000
_cell.length_c   1.000
_cell.angle_alpha   90.00
_cell.angle_beta   90.00
_cell.angle_gamma   90.00
#
_symmetry.space_group_name_H-M   'P 1'
#
loop_
_entity.id
_entity.type
_entity.pdbx_description
1 polymer ?
#
loop_
_entity_poly.entity_id
_entity_poly.type
_entity_poly.pdbx_seq_one_letter_code
_entity_poly.pdbx_strand_id
1 'polypeptide(L)'
;MSAKIALLCTLAALNQSGCAPFKDKPQLASFALRHPLAALAIGDKHALAPNITSNAVRLSERVGLDNRANGDGRGTQVNALRHSLWQAAIAARFGSDIAQKAGNAYEKSAVLHDSADYPDRYRADEAADLRNNAIGRRIGSARGGRDMNALAAALLDEYRRNGLWTIAPVKTHGKTVWRISQTRLDENAYRNALSKLAKLDENGMTAQERQKLAAQQAREHSKH
;
A
#
# COMPACT_ATOMS: atom_id res chain seq x y z
N MET A 1 48.93 16.22 -17.11
CA MET A 1 47.99 15.08 -17.21
C MET A 1 47.87 14.41 -15.86
N SER A 2 46.65 13.97 -15.53
CA SER A 2 46.27 13.13 -14.39
C SER A 2 45.95 13.84 -13.05
N ALA A 3 44.72 14.34 -12.95
CA ALA A 3 44.06 14.62 -11.67
C ALA A 3 43.44 13.31 -11.16
N LYS A 4 43.91 12.83 -10.00
CA LYS A 4 43.33 11.69 -9.29
C LYS A 4 42.02 12.17 -8.64
N ILE A 5 40.91 11.58 -9.09
CA ILE A 5 39.58 11.76 -8.51
C ILE A 5 39.56 11.05 -7.15
N ALA A 6 39.45 11.83 -6.08
CA ALA A 6 39.10 11.34 -4.76
C ALA A 6 37.60 11.04 -4.73
N LEU A 7 37.22 9.79 -5.01
CA LEU A 7 35.88 9.30 -4.73
C LEU A 7 35.86 8.84 -3.27
N LEU A 8 35.50 9.76 -2.37
CA LEU A 8 35.28 9.49 -0.96
C LEU A 8 34.10 8.51 -0.83
N CYS A 9 34.40 7.29 -0.41
CA CYS A 9 33.45 6.35 0.15
C CYS A 9 32.84 6.95 1.44
N THR A 10 31.70 7.61 1.34
CA THR A 10 30.82 7.86 2.49
C THR A 10 29.83 6.69 2.66
N LEU A 11 30.40 5.51 2.92
CA LEU A 11 29.72 4.37 3.54
C LEU A 11 30.16 4.32 5.02
N ALA A 12 29.85 5.38 5.78
CA ALA A 12 30.17 5.46 7.20
C ALA A 12 29.20 6.38 7.93
N ALA A 13 27.93 5.95 8.06
CA ALA A 13 27.00 6.51 9.06
C ALA A 13 25.83 5.55 9.42
N LEU A 14 25.95 4.25 9.19
CA LEU A 14 25.01 3.25 9.71
C LEU A 14 25.68 2.44 10.82
N ASN A 15 26.13 3.13 11.85
CA ASN A 15 26.45 2.51 13.14
C ASN A 15 26.39 3.58 14.23
N GLN A 16 25.16 3.89 14.66
CA GLN A 16 24.83 4.24 16.05
C GLN A 16 23.31 4.52 16.17
N SER A 17 22.54 3.45 16.14
CA SER A 17 21.25 3.34 16.85
C SER A 17 20.88 1.86 16.89
N GLY A 18 20.88 1.28 18.09
CA GLY A 18 20.42 -0.08 18.30
C GLY A 18 18.92 -0.16 18.01
N CYS A 19 18.57 -0.61 16.81
CA CYS A 19 17.27 -1.16 16.42
C CYS A 19 17.36 -1.52 14.94
N ALA A 20 17.55 -2.80 14.60
CA ALA A 20 17.32 -3.23 13.23
C ALA A 20 15.81 -3.11 12.96
N PRO A 21 15.34 -2.24 12.04
CA PRO A 21 13.92 -1.94 11.83
C PRO A 21 13.10 -3.13 11.30
N PHE A 22 13.71 -4.32 11.20
CA PHE A 22 13.14 -5.51 10.57
C PHE A 22 13.34 -6.80 11.39
N LYS A 23 13.62 -6.72 12.71
CA LYS A 23 13.91 -7.90 13.54
C LYS A 23 12.85 -9.02 13.40
N ASP A 24 11.59 -8.63 13.20
CA ASP A 24 10.46 -9.56 13.06
C ASP A 24 10.03 -9.82 11.59
N LYS A 25 10.72 -9.23 10.61
CA LYS A 25 10.41 -9.36 9.16
C LYS A 25 11.69 -9.45 8.30
N PRO A 26 12.44 -10.56 8.37
CA PRO A 26 13.72 -10.72 7.65
C PRO A 26 13.59 -10.62 6.12
N GLN A 27 12.41 -10.94 5.58
CA GLN A 27 12.14 -10.85 4.14
C GLN A 27 12.10 -9.39 3.65
N LEU A 28 11.54 -8.47 4.45
CA LEU A 28 11.57 -7.03 4.18
C LEU A 28 12.98 -6.46 4.23
N ALA A 29 13.80 -6.88 5.21
CA ALA A 29 15.21 -6.52 5.26
C ALA A 29 15.94 -6.99 4.00
N SER A 30 15.74 -8.25 3.63
CA SER A 30 16.34 -8.84 2.42
C SER A 30 15.90 -8.12 1.14
N PHE A 31 14.62 -7.76 1.04
CA PHE A 31 14.10 -6.95 -0.05
C PHE A 31 14.78 -5.58 -0.10
N ALA A 32 14.87 -4.88 1.03
CA ALA A 32 15.47 -3.55 1.10
C ALA A 32 16.95 -3.54 0.70
N LEU A 33 17.71 -4.56 1.10
CA LEU A 33 19.11 -4.72 0.70
C LEU A 33 19.27 -4.96 -0.81
N ARG A 34 18.37 -5.73 -1.42
CA ARG A 34 18.43 -6.05 -2.86
C ARG A 34 17.81 -4.97 -3.75
N HIS A 35 16.88 -4.18 -3.22
CA HIS A 35 16.11 -3.18 -3.97
C HIS A 35 16.01 -1.84 -3.22
N PRO A 36 17.15 -1.18 -2.92
CA PRO A 36 17.18 -0.01 -2.02
C PRO A 36 16.36 1.18 -2.53
N LEU A 37 16.38 1.47 -3.84
CA LEU A 37 15.59 2.55 -4.42
C LEU A 37 14.08 2.29 -4.33
N ALA A 38 13.66 1.04 -4.52
CA ALA A 38 12.27 0.65 -4.37
C ALA A 38 11.84 0.71 -2.90
N ALA A 39 12.67 0.22 -1.99
CA ALA A 39 12.41 0.26 -0.55
C ALA A 39 12.29 1.70 -0.03
N LEU A 40 13.16 2.62 -0.47
CA LEU A 40 13.08 4.04 -0.11
C LEU A 40 11.78 4.69 -0.62
N ALA A 41 11.39 4.39 -1.87
CA ALA A 41 10.15 4.91 -2.45
C ALA A 41 8.89 4.32 -1.81
N ILE A 42 8.95 3.04 -1.40
CA ILE A 42 7.88 2.37 -0.65
C ILE A 42 7.72 3.07 0.70
N GLY A 43 8.80 3.13 1.47
CA GLY A 43 8.89 3.78 2.78
C GLY A 43 7.91 3.22 3.82
N ASP A 44 8.10 3.68 5.06
CA ASP A 44 7.20 3.37 6.16
C ASP A 44 6.02 4.35 6.23
N LYS A 45 4.92 3.92 6.84
CA LYS A 45 3.75 4.77 7.07
C LYS A 45 4.14 5.96 7.96
N HIS A 46 4.01 7.17 7.44
CA HIS A 46 4.21 8.40 8.19
C HIS A 46 3.22 9.47 7.72
N ALA A 47 2.62 10.21 8.66
CA ALA A 47 1.48 11.08 8.39
C ALA A 47 1.72 12.08 7.25
N LEU A 48 2.95 12.58 7.13
CA LEU A 48 3.33 13.62 6.17
C LEU A 48 4.31 13.14 5.08
N ALA A 49 4.75 11.88 5.11
CA ALA A 49 5.71 11.41 4.11
C ALA A 49 5.03 11.14 2.76
N PRO A 50 5.57 11.62 1.62
CA PRO A 50 5.03 11.37 0.28
C PRO A 50 5.53 10.03 -0.30
N ASN A 51 5.67 8.99 0.53
CA ASN A 51 6.06 7.65 0.08
C ASN A 51 4.83 6.79 -0.29
N ILE A 52 5.04 5.72 -1.05
CA ILE A 52 3.95 4.90 -1.60
C ILE A 52 3.07 4.33 -0.48
N THR A 53 3.65 3.85 0.62
CA THR A 53 2.90 3.31 1.76
C THR A 53 1.96 4.34 2.36
N SER A 54 2.47 5.54 2.64
CA SER A 54 1.70 6.62 3.24
C SER A 54 0.62 7.15 2.29
N ASN A 55 0.94 7.27 1.00
CA ASN A 55 -0.02 7.68 -0.04
C ASN A 55 -1.15 6.66 -0.18
N ALA A 56 -0.84 5.37 -0.24
CA ALA A 56 -1.86 4.31 -0.36
C ALA A 56 -2.80 4.30 0.85
N VAL A 57 -2.28 4.50 2.05
CA VAL A 57 -3.07 4.65 3.28
C VAL A 57 -3.98 5.88 3.19
N ARG A 58 -3.43 7.07 2.91
CA ARG A 58 -4.23 8.31 2.86
C ARG A 58 -5.33 8.23 1.80
N LEU A 59 -4.98 7.79 0.59
CA LEU A 59 -5.95 7.67 -0.51
C LEU A 59 -7.06 6.67 -0.15
N SER A 60 -6.72 5.48 0.35
CA SER A 60 -7.74 4.46 0.69
C SER A 60 -8.65 4.86 1.85
N GLU A 61 -8.12 5.50 2.89
CA GLU A 61 -8.90 5.90 4.08
C GLU A 61 -9.81 7.10 3.81
N ARG A 62 -9.45 7.98 2.86
CA ARG A 62 -10.14 9.27 2.63
C ARG A 62 -11.21 9.24 1.55
N VAL A 63 -11.29 8.16 0.76
CA VAL A 63 -12.33 7.99 -0.27
C VAL A 63 -13.67 7.53 0.28
N GLY A 64 -13.82 7.37 1.60
CA GLY A 64 -15.11 7.12 2.24
C GLY A 64 -15.67 5.72 2.01
N LEU A 65 -14.80 4.74 1.78
CA LEU A 65 -15.14 3.32 1.79
C LEU A 65 -15.32 2.81 3.23
N ASP A 66 -16.00 1.67 3.38
CA ASP A 66 -16.19 1.06 4.69
C ASP A 66 -14.89 0.48 5.25
N ASN A 67 -14.60 0.83 6.50
CA ASN A 67 -13.47 0.31 7.28
C ASN A 67 -13.89 -0.19 8.67
N ARG A 68 -15.20 -0.35 8.92
CA ARG A 68 -15.73 -0.70 10.25
C ARG A 68 -15.86 -2.20 10.45
N ALA A 69 -15.97 -2.95 9.36
CA ALA A 69 -16.03 -4.40 9.43
C ALA A 69 -14.80 -4.97 10.17
N ASN A 70 -15.00 -6.09 10.86
CA ASN A 70 -13.95 -6.91 11.47
C ASN A 70 -13.16 -6.25 12.63
N GLY A 71 -13.42 -5.00 13.01
CA GLY A 71 -12.95 -4.35 14.25
C GLY A 71 -11.57 -3.69 14.21
N ASP A 72 -10.68 -4.09 13.30
CA ASP A 72 -9.32 -3.52 13.17
C ASP A 72 -8.98 -3.06 11.73
N GLY A 73 -10.00 -2.98 10.87
CA GLY A 73 -9.85 -2.55 9.48
C GLY A 73 -9.27 -3.62 8.55
N ARG A 74 -9.01 -4.85 9.01
CA ARG A 74 -8.55 -5.97 8.18
C ARG A 74 -9.67 -6.54 7.32
N GLY A 75 -9.33 -6.87 6.08
CA GLY A 75 -10.24 -7.43 5.09
C GLY A 75 -11.48 -6.57 4.78
N THR A 76 -11.41 -5.27 5.05
CA THR A 76 -12.46 -4.28 4.74
C THR A 76 -12.32 -3.73 3.33
N GLN A 77 -13.26 -2.87 2.91
CA GLN A 77 -13.17 -2.20 1.62
C GLN A 77 -11.96 -1.26 1.53
N VAL A 78 -11.67 -0.55 2.62
CA VAL A 78 -10.47 0.29 2.73
C VAL A 78 -9.20 -0.56 2.62
N ASN A 79 -9.14 -1.72 3.29
CA ASN A 79 -7.97 -2.61 3.18
C ASN A 79 -7.76 -3.11 1.75
N ALA A 80 -8.85 -3.55 1.10
CA ALA A 80 -8.81 -4.06 -0.26
C ALA A 80 -8.28 -3.03 -1.26
N LEU A 81 -8.77 -1.79 -1.17
CA LEU A 81 -8.26 -0.69 -2.00
C LEU A 81 -6.80 -0.35 -1.65
N ARG A 82 -6.44 -0.32 -0.37
CA ARG A 82 -5.08 0.00 0.11
C ARG A 82 -4.04 -0.96 -0.46
N HIS A 83 -4.24 -2.26 -0.33
CA HIS A 83 -3.31 -3.28 -0.84
C HIS A 83 -3.19 -3.24 -2.35
N SER A 84 -4.33 -3.12 -3.04
CA SER A 84 -4.35 -3.02 -4.50
C SER A 84 -3.62 -1.76 -4.99
N LEU A 85 -3.84 -0.61 -4.34
CA LEU A 85 -3.20 0.65 -4.71
C LEU A 85 -1.70 0.65 -4.40
N TRP A 86 -1.31 0.11 -3.25
CA TRP A 86 0.08 -0.03 -2.88
C TRP A 86 0.85 -0.87 -3.92
N GLN A 87 0.31 -2.02 -4.32
CA GLN A 87 0.92 -2.84 -5.37
C GLN A 87 0.87 -2.22 -6.76
N ALA A 88 -0.23 -1.53 -7.11
CA ALA A 88 -0.32 -0.83 -8.38
C ALA A 88 0.74 0.26 -8.51
N ALA A 89 0.98 1.03 -7.44
CA ALA A 89 1.98 2.09 -7.43
C ALA A 89 3.41 1.54 -7.55
N ILE A 90 3.73 0.45 -6.84
CA ILE A 90 5.05 -0.19 -6.96
C ILE A 90 5.22 -0.76 -8.38
N ALA A 91 4.21 -1.44 -8.91
CA ALA A 91 4.27 -2.02 -10.24
C ALA A 91 4.38 -0.96 -11.35
N ALA A 92 3.64 0.14 -11.23
CA ALA A 92 3.69 1.25 -12.19
C ALA A 92 5.05 1.96 -12.20
N ARG A 93 5.79 1.96 -11.07
CA ARG A 93 7.09 2.63 -10.92
C ARG A 93 8.29 1.72 -11.13
N PHE A 94 8.20 0.45 -10.73
CA PHE A 94 9.32 -0.48 -10.65
C PHE A 94 9.06 -1.82 -11.35
N GLY A 95 7.88 -2.01 -11.95
CA GLY A 95 7.49 -3.24 -12.63
C GLY A 95 6.88 -4.30 -11.71
N SER A 96 6.13 -5.23 -12.32
CA SER A 96 5.41 -6.31 -11.61
C SER A 96 6.31 -7.17 -10.72
N ASP A 97 7.54 -7.45 -11.14
CA ASP A 97 8.46 -8.33 -10.41
C ASP A 97 8.88 -7.72 -9.06
N ILE A 98 9.31 -6.46 -9.06
CA ILE A 98 9.66 -5.74 -7.83
C ILE A 98 8.43 -5.59 -6.93
N ALA A 99 7.26 -5.30 -7.50
CA ALA A 99 6.02 -5.24 -6.73
C ALA A 99 5.68 -6.58 -6.07
N GLN A 100 5.82 -7.70 -6.78
CA GLN A 100 5.55 -9.03 -6.22
C GLN A 100 6.53 -9.35 -5.09
N LYS A 101 7.83 -9.08 -5.27
CA LYS A 101 8.84 -9.26 -4.22
C LYS A 101 8.55 -8.42 -2.98
N ALA A 102 8.15 -7.16 -3.17
CA ALA A 102 7.76 -6.27 -2.07
C ALA A 102 6.52 -6.80 -1.32
N GLY A 103 5.49 -7.22 -2.04
CA GLY A 103 4.26 -7.76 -1.46
C GLY A 103 4.52 -9.06 -0.70
N ASN A 104 5.23 -10.00 -1.32
CA ASN A 104 5.58 -11.27 -0.68
C ASN A 104 6.42 -11.08 0.59
N ALA A 105 7.31 -10.08 0.61
CA ALA A 105 8.11 -9.75 1.78
C ALA A 105 7.30 -9.08 2.92
N TYR A 106 6.16 -8.47 2.58
CA TYR A 106 5.31 -7.75 3.53
C TYR A 106 4.39 -8.70 4.31
N GLU A 107 3.87 -9.72 3.64
CA GLU A 107 3.01 -10.76 4.23
C GLU A 107 3.80 -11.70 5.15
N LYS A 108 3.11 -12.41 6.07
CA LYS A 108 3.77 -13.43 6.91
C LYS A 108 4.02 -14.71 6.11
N SER A 109 3.11 -15.03 5.20
CA SER A 109 3.20 -16.14 4.25
C SER A 109 2.83 -15.64 2.85
N ALA A 110 3.70 -15.87 1.88
CA ALA A 110 3.43 -15.57 0.47
C ALA A 110 2.66 -16.69 -0.27
N VAL A 111 2.15 -17.69 0.46
CA VAL A 111 1.47 -18.84 -0.12
C VAL A 111 -0.02 -18.55 -0.28
N LEU A 112 -0.48 -18.53 -1.52
CA LEU A 112 -1.91 -18.53 -1.84
C LEU A 112 -2.47 -19.94 -1.62
N HIS A 113 -3.54 -20.02 -0.82
CA HIS A 113 -4.34 -21.22 -0.67
C HIS A 113 -5.66 -21.06 -1.43
N ASP A 114 -6.10 -22.11 -2.13
CA ASP A 114 -7.34 -22.13 -2.92
C ASP A 114 -8.63 -22.27 -2.07
N SER A 115 -8.55 -22.05 -0.76
CA SER A 115 -9.73 -22.03 0.10
C SER A 115 -10.45 -20.68 0.05
N ALA A 116 -11.77 -20.72 0.04
CA ALA A 116 -12.60 -19.53 0.32
C ALA A 116 -12.81 -19.32 1.82
N ASP A 117 -12.72 -20.39 2.62
CA ASP A 117 -13.01 -20.38 4.06
C ASP A 117 -11.75 -20.64 4.87
N TYR A 118 -11.56 -19.84 5.92
CA TYR A 118 -10.40 -19.91 6.80
C TYR A 118 -10.87 -20.00 8.26
N PRO A 119 -10.21 -20.83 9.10
CA PRO A 119 -10.55 -20.92 10.52
C PRO A 119 -10.12 -19.67 11.29
N ASP A 120 -9.19 -18.88 10.75
CA ASP A 120 -8.58 -17.73 11.39
C ASP A 120 -8.74 -16.46 10.53
N ARG A 121 -9.03 -15.35 11.20
CA ARG A 121 -9.25 -14.04 10.56
C ARG A 121 -8.00 -13.53 9.86
N TYR A 122 -6.83 -13.67 10.48
CA TYR A 122 -5.58 -13.14 9.93
C TYR A 122 -5.15 -13.91 8.68
N ARG A 123 -5.39 -15.23 8.64
CA ARG A 123 -5.17 -16.03 7.42
C ARG A 123 -6.13 -15.66 6.29
N ALA A 124 -7.39 -15.36 6.60
CA ALA A 124 -8.35 -14.87 5.60
C ALA A 124 -7.92 -13.50 5.04
N ASP A 125 -7.52 -12.59 5.92
CA ASP A 125 -7.03 -11.25 5.58
C ASP A 125 -5.80 -11.31 4.66
N GLU A 126 -4.77 -12.05 5.05
CA GLU A 126 -3.55 -12.26 4.23
C GLU A 126 -3.89 -12.86 2.86
N ALA A 127 -4.83 -13.81 2.82
CA ALA A 127 -5.28 -14.40 1.57
C ALA A 127 -6.05 -13.42 0.68
N ALA A 128 -6.80 -12.47 1.25
CA ALA A 128 -7.44 -11.38 0.52
C ALA A 128 -6.40 -10.35 0.03
N ASP A 129 -5.44 -10.00 0.89
CA ASP A 129 -4.36 -9.06 0.60
C ASP A 129 -3.48 -9.55 -0.56
N LEU A 130 -3.07 -10.82 -0.56
CA LEU A 130 -2.32 -11.42 -1.67
C LEU A 130 -3.08 -11.37 -3.02
N ARG A 131 -4.40 -11.56 -3.00
CA ARG A 131 -5.23 -11.50 -4.21
C ARG A 131 -5.44 -10.07 -4.70
N ASN A 132 -5.69 -9.14 -3.79
CA ASN A 132 -5.75 -7.70 -4.07
C ASN A 132 -4.40 -7.18 -4.58
N ASN A 133 -3.31 -7.68 -4.02
CA ASN A 133 -1.96 -7.39 -4.47
C ASN A 133 -1.77 -7.80 -5.94
N ALA A 134 -2.27 -8.97 -6.35
CA ALA A 134 -2.22 -9.42 -7.74
C ALA A 134 -3.04 -8.53 -8.69
N ILE A 135 -4.25 -8.10 -8.29
CA ILE A 135 -5.08 -7.15 -9.04
C ILE A 135 -4.34 -5.81 -9.20
N GLY A 136 -3.78 -5.29 -8.11
CA GLY A 136 -2.98 -4.07 -8.09
C GLY A 136 -1.83 -4.11 -9.08
N ARG A 137 -1.00 -5.17 -9.05
CA ARG A 137 0.11 -5.34 -10.00
C ARG A 137 -0.35 -5.35 -11.45
N ARG A 138 -1.43 -6.08 -11.77
CA ARG A 138 -1.99 -6.14 -13.12
C ARG A 138 -2.36 -4.75 -13.64
N ILE A 139 -3.04 -3.96 -12.81
CA ILE A 139 -3.47 -2.60 -13.17
C ILE A 139 -2.30 -1.63 -13.25
N GLY A 140 -1.36 -1.69 -12.30
CA GLY A 140 -0.18 -0.83 -12.27
C GLY A 140 0.72 -1.02 -13.50
N SER A 141 0.99 -2.26 -13.87
CA SER A 141 1.86 -2.58 -15.01
C SER A 141 1.26 -2.17 -16.36
N ALA A 142 -0.06 -2.20 -16.50
CA ALA A 142 -0.74 -1.72 -17.71
C ALA A 142 -0.78 -0.18 -17.83
N ARG A 143 -0.37 0.54 -16.78
CA ARG A 143 -0.59 2.00 -16.63
C ARG A 143 0.70 2.77 -16.29
N GLY A 144 1.88 2.19 -16.55
CA GLY A 144 3.19 2.67 -16.10
C GLY A 144 3.37 4.20 -16.05
N GLY A 145 4.03 4.68 -14.99
CA GLY A 145 4.34 6.10 -14.81
C GLY A 145 3.17 7.02 -14.45
N ARG A 146 1.93 6.50 -14.29
CA ARG A 146 0.80 7.30 -13.78
C ARG A 146 0.93 7.59 -12.29
N ASP A 147 0.44 8.76 -11.89
CA ASP A 147 0.34 9.14 -10.47
C ASP A 147 -0.63 8.22 -9.70
N MET A 148 -0.51 8.23 -8.37
CA MET A 148 -1.31 7.35 -7.52
C MET A 148 -2.81 7.70 -7.49
N ASN A 149 -3.20 8.92 -7.86
CA ASN A 149 -4.60 9.31 -7.93
C ASN A 149 -5.28 8.66 -9.14
N ALA A 150 -4.62 8.68 -10.30
CA ALA A 150 -5.06 7.98 -11.50
C ALA A 150 -5.10 6.45 -11.31
N LEU A 151 -4.14 5.88 -10.55
CA LEU A 151 -4.17 4.46 -10.17
C LEU A 151 -5.34 4.15 -9.22
N ALA A 152 -5.61 5.02 -8.24
CA ALA A 152 -6.75 4.87 -7.34
C ALA A 152 -8.08 4.92 -8.09
N ALA A 153 -8.25 5.85 -9.04
CA ALA A 153 -9.45 5.93 -9.87
C ALA A 153 -9.66 4.65 -10.71
N ALA A 154 -8.58 4.11 -11.30
CA ALA A 154 -8.63 2.85 -12.03
C ALA A 154 -9.01 1.66 -11.15
N LEU A 155 -8.53 1.65 -9.90
CA LEU A 155 -8.86 0.61 -8.94
C LEU A 155 -10.28 0.73 -8.40
N LEU A 156 -10.82 1.93 -8.23
CA LEU A 156 -12.22 2.13 -7.88
C LEU A 156 -13.14 1.61 -9.00
N ASP A 157 -12.77 1.81 -10.26
CA ASP A 157 -13.46 1.27 -11.44
C ASP A 157 -13.38 -0.26 -11.50
N GLU A 158 -12.22 -0.85 -11.23
CA GLU A 158 -12.07 -2.30 -11.04
C GLU A 158 -12.95 -2.83 -9.88
N TYR A 159 -12.95 -2.13 -8.74
CA TYR A 159 -13.73 -2.50 -7.56
C TYR A 159 -15.24 -2.43 -7.85
N ARG A 160 -15.68 -1.48 -8.67
CA ARG A 160 -17.08 -1.37 -9.10
C ARG A 160 -17.50 -2.48 -10.08
N ARG A 161 -16.65 -2.81 -11.06
CA ARG A 161 -17.01 -3.72 -12.17
C ARG A 161 -16.78 -5.20 -11.83
N ASN A 162 -15.61 -5.51 -11.28
CA ASN A 162 -15.15 -6.87 -11.07
C ASN A 162 -15.14 -7.23 -9.59
N GLY A 163 -14.76 -6.27 -8.74
CA GLY A 163 -14.71 -6.43 -7.30
C GLY A 163 -13.30 -6.69 -6.76
N LEU A 164 -13.08 -6.28 -5.51
CA LEU A 164 -11.87 -6.57 -4.75
C LEU A 164 -12.16 -7.54 -3.61
N TRP A 165 -11.14 -8.23 -3.13
CA TRP A 165 -11.26 -9.27 -2.11
C TRP A 165 -11.42 -8.66 -0.72
N THR A 166 -12.47 -9.06 -0.01
CA THR A 166 -12.76 -8.70 1.38
C THR A 166 -13.11 -9.95 2.17
N ILE A 167 -13.13 -9.84 3.50
CA ILE A 167 -13.44 -10.97 4.40
C ILE A 167 -14.69 -10.69 5.24
N ALA A 168 -15.45 -11.73 5.53
CA ALA A 168 -16.59 -11.68 6.43
C ALA A 168 -16.68 -12.96 7.29
N PRO A 169 -17.13 -12.86 8.56
CA PRO A 169 -17.44 -14.04 9.34
C PRO A 169 -18.73 -14.70 8.84
N VAL A 170 -18.72 -16.02 8.67
CA VAL A 170 -19.90 -16.82 8.29
C VAL A 170 -20.07 -17.99 9.24
N LYS A 171 -21.31 -18.42 9.46
CA LYS A 171 -21.62 -19.61 10.26
C LYS A 171 -21.69 -20.84 9.36
N THR A 172 -20.83 -21.81 9.61
CA THR A 172 -20.78 -23.09 8.90
C THR A 172 -20.75 -24.22 9.93
N HIS A 173 -21.72 -25.15 9.87
CA HIS A 173 -21.84 -26.27 10.83
C HIS A 173 -21.75 -25.84 12.30
N GLY A 174 -22.44 -24.76 12.67
CA GLY A 174 -22.44 -24.23 14.04
C GLY A 174 -21.17 -23.48 14.48
N LYS A 175 -20.12 -23.45 13.65
CA LYS A 175 -18.87 -22.73 13.92
C LYS A 175 -18.76 -21.46 13.08
N THR A 176 -18.08 -20.45 13.59
CA THR A 176 -17.72 -19.27 12.78
C THR A 176 -16.45 -19.58 11.99
N VAL A 177 -16.47 -19.34 10.68
CA VAL A 177 -15.29 -19.32 9.81
C VAL A 177 -15.20 -17.96 9.13
N TRP A 178 -14.03 -17.61 8.62
CA TRP A 178 -13.76 -16.37 7.91
C TRP A 178 -13.72 -16.63 6.41
N ARG A 179 -14.70 -16.09 5.68
CA ARG A 179 -14.83 -16.28 4.24
C ARG A 179 -14.26 -15.10 3.49
N ILE A 180 -13.41 -15.36 2.50
CA ILE A 180 -12.99 -14.36 1.52
C ILE A 180 -13.98 -14.35 0.34
N SER A 181 -14.23 -13.17 -0.22
CA SER A 181 -15.06 -13.02 -1.43
C SER A 181 -14.71 -11.74 -2.19
N GLN A 182 -14.95 -11.71 -3.50
CA GLN A 182 -14.91 -10.45 -4.25
C GLN A 182 -16.18 -9.67 -4.00
N THR A 183 -16.07 -8.52 -3.36
CA THR A 183 -17.16 -7.57 -3.19
C THR A 183 -17.08 -6.49 -4.24
N ARG A 184 -18.22 -5.95 -4.66
CA ARG A 184 -18.28 -4.81 -5.57
C ARG A 184 -18.75 -3.59 -4.84
N LEU A 185 -18.22 -2.43 -5.22
CA LEU A 185 -18.84 -1.17 -4.82
C LEU A 185 -20.20 -1.05 -5.51
N ASP A 186 -21.21 -0.61 -4.77
CA ASP A 186 -22.41 -0.11 -5.42
C ASP A 186 -22.11 1.23 -6.12
N GLU A 187 -23.07 1.66 -6.94
CA GLU A 187 -22.93 2.86 -7.75
C GLU A 187 -22.77 4.15 -6.91
N ASN A 188 -23.45 4.24 -5.77
CA ASN A 188 -23.37 5.42 -4.90
C ASN A 188 -22.02 5.47 -4.16
N ALA A 189 -21.57 4.33 -3.63
CA ALA A 189 -20.26 4.20 -2.99
C ALA A 189 -19.14 4.54 -3.98
N TYR A 190 -19.22 4.02 -5.21
CA TYR A 190 -18.27 4.31 -6.29
C TYR A 190 -18.20 5.81 -6.63
N ARG A 191 -19.35 6.45 -6.91
CA ARG A 191 -19.39 7.89 -7.24
C ARG A 191 -18.92 8.77 -6.08
N ASN A 192 -19.31 8.44 -4.85
CA ASN A 192 -18.84 9.14 -3.65
C ASN A 192 -17.32 9.01 -3.49
N ALA A 193 -16.77 7.82 -3.72
CA ALA A 193 -15.32 7.59 -3.66
C ALA A 193 -14.57 8.42 -4.71
N LEU A 194 -15.05 8.48 -5.96
CA LEU A 194 -14.48 9.33 -6.99
C LEU A 194 -14.56 10.83 -6.65
N SER A 195 -15.70 11.28 -6.13
CA SER A 195 -15.89 12.68 -5.72
C SER A 195 -14.94 13.09 -4.59
N LYS A 196 -14.69 12.19 -3.64
CA LYS A 196 -13.71 12.41 -2.57
C LYS A 196 -12.28 12.37 -3.10
N LEU A 197 -11.97 11.41 -3.98
CA LEU A 197 -10.66 11.27 -4.61
C LEU A 197 -10.25 12.54 -5.39
N ALA A 198 -11.20 13.15 -6.11
CA ALA A 198 -10.98 14.37 -6.88
C ALA A 198 -10.57 15.60 -6.04
N LYS A 199 -10.74 15.54 -4.72
CA LYS A 199 -10.35 16.61 -3.77
C LYS A 199 -8.94 16.39 -3.19
N LEU A 200 -8.31 15.27 -3.51
CA LEU A 200 -6.99 14.88 -3.03
C LEU A 200 -5.99 14.99 -4.19
N ASP A 201 -4.74 15.28 -3.87
CA ASP A 201 -3.64 15.18 -4.83
C ASP A 201 -3.10 13.73 -4.92
N GLU A 202 -2.03 13.54 -5.69
CA GLU A 202 -1.33 12.26 -5.85
C GLU A 202 -0.81 11.65 -4.53
N ASN A 203 -0.65 12.46 -3.49
CA ASN A 203 -0.18 12.01 -2.17
C ASN A 203 -1.35 11.76 -1.22
N GLY A 204 -2.59 11.88 -1.67
CA GLY A 204 -3.78 11.76 -0.83
C GLY A 204 -3.99 12.95 0.10
N MET A 205 -3.42 14.12 -0.24
CA MET A 205 -3.51 15.35 0.55
C MET A 205 -4.43 16.38 -0.10
N THR A 206 -5.08 17.18 0.73
CA THR A 206 -5.81 18.37 0.28
C THR A 206 -4.84 19.55 0.04
N ALA A 207 -5.28 20.54 -0.72
CA ALA A 207 -4.50 21.77 -0.93
C ALA A 207 -4.12 22.47 0.38
N GLN A 208 -5.02 22.47 1.37
CA GLN A 208 -4.76 23.06 2.69
C GLN A 208 -3.66 22.30 3.46
N GLU A 209 -3.67 20.97 3.42
CA GLU A 209 -2.62 20.16 4.04
C GLU A 209 -1.25 20.39 3.38
N ARG A 210 -1.23 20.55 2.05
CA ARG A 210 -0.01 20.89 1.31
C ARG A 210 0.56 22.25 1.72
N GLN A 211 -0.30 23.25 1.87
CA GLN A 211 0.12 24.57 2.37
C GLN A 211 0.70 24.49 3.79
N LYS A 212 0.06 23.71 4.69
CA LYS A 212 0.56 23.50 6.05
C LYS A 212 1.92 22.80 6.06
N LEU A 213 2.09 21.76 5.24
CA LEU A 213 3.36 21.04 5.12
C LEU A 213 4.49 21.94 4.60
N ALA A 214 4.22 22.72 3.55
CA ALA A 214 5.19 23.66 3.00
C ALA A 214 5.61 24.72 4.04
N ALA A 215 4.66 25.22 4.82
CA ALA A 215 4.95 26.16 5.91
C ALA A 215 5.78 25.53 7.04
N GLN A 216 5.56 24.25 7.38
CA GLN A 216 6.38 23.54 8.36
C GLN A 216 7.82 23.33 7.87
N GLN A 217 7.98 22.87 6.63
CA GLN A 217 9.29 22.67 6.02
C GLN A 217 10.08 23.98 5.92
N ALA A 218 9.43 25.08 5.53
CA ALA A 218 10.06 26.40 5.49
C ALA A 218 10.58 26.84 6.87
N ARG A 219 9.84 26.56 7.95
CA ARG A 219 10.22 26.88 9.33
C ARG A 219 11.36 26.01 9.87
N GLU A 220 11.47 24.77 9.40
CA GLU A 220 12.56 23.88 9.78
C GLU A 220 13.86 24.25 9.05
N HIS A 221 13.77 24.62 7.78
CA HIS A 221 14.92 25.12 7.02
C HIS A 221 15.42 26.49 7.51
N SER A 222 14.57 27.33 8.10
CA SER A 222 14.99 28.60 8.67
C SER A 222 15.67 28.49 10.06
N LYS A 223 15.77 27.29 10.63
CA LYS A 223 16.40 27.03 11.94
C LYS A 223 17.81 26.44 11.84
N HIS A 224 18.29 26.23 10.62
CA HIS A 224 19.62 25.71 10.29
C HIS A 224 20.36 26.72 9.40
#